data_AF-A0A821MQH8-F1
#
_entry.id   AF-A0A821MQH8-F1
#
_cell.length_a   1.000
_cell.length_b   1.000
_cell.length_c   1.000
_cell.angle_alpha   90.00
_cell.angle_beta   90.00
_cell.angle_gamma   90.00
#
_symmetry.space_group_name_H-M   'P 1'
#
loop_
_entity.id
_entity.type
_entity.pdbx_description
1 polymer ?
#
loop_
_entity_poly.entity_id
_entity_poly.type
_entity_poly.pdbx_seq_one_letter_code
_entity_poly.pdbx_strand_id
1 'polypeptide(L)'
;HRMNVEDAIRCGLLNLRTGLYKHPHSGEQLNLKEAIQRGLIDGQSTVIENQSTGRYMTLKEALDGIKIDNDGQVIDSYSNKVITTLDLAYNHRKLFSQFDVNAGEIFLPAQNESIGFEKAVRKNLLDNNRIKLFDPKTSREYSVQDAIERGIIDHESGLVYDPRSRTTYSIREAIRHGIIAVVGAPLVPIKADHETVAAKITSRNRRRHSLAK
;
A
#
# COMPACT_ATOMS: atom_id res chain seq x y z
N HIS A 1 4.17 -13.36 6.85
CA HIS A 1 3.44 -12.37 6.04
C HIS A 1 4.15 -11.04 6.20
N ARG A 2 4.41 -10.32 5.11
CA ARG A 2 5.14 -9.04 5.10
C ARG A 2 4.14 -7.92 5.42
N MET A 3 4.46 -7.03 6.35
CA MET A 3 3.58 -5.90 6.74
C MET A 3 4.18 -4.55 6.34
N ASN A 4 3.37 -3.53 6.08
CA ASN A 4 3.90 -2.18 5.88
C ASN A 4 4.29 -1.55 7.24
N VAL A 5 4.99 -0.43 7.20
CA VAL A 5 5.44 0.25 8.43
C VAL A 5 4.27 0.75 9.27
N GLU A 6 3.21 1.27 8.66
CA GLU A 6 2.04 1.77 9.40
C GLU A 6 1.32 0.66 10.18
N ASP A 7 1.21 -0.52 9.59
CA ASP A 7 0.66 -1.71 10.22
C ASP A 7 1.54 -2.21 11.35
N ALA A 8 2.86 -2.22 11.16
CA ALA A 8 3.78 -2.59 12.21
C ALA A 8 3.63 -1.67 13.43
N ILE A 9 3.45 -0.37 13.20
CA ILE A 9 3.20 0.63 14.25
C ILE A 9 1.85 0.38 14.91
N ARG A 10 0.77 0.24 14.12
CA ARG A 10 -0.59 0.01 14.63
C ARG A 10 -0.72 -1.28 15.44
N CYS A 11 -0.01 -2.33 15.04
CA CYS A 11 0.04 -3.60 15.77
C CYS A 11 0.95 -3.57 17.01
N GLY A 12 1.64 -2.45 17.28
CA GLY A 12 2.61 -2.34 18.37
C GLY A 12 3.87 -3.17 18.16
N LEU A 13 4.12 -3.63 16.93
CA LEU A 13 5.30 -4.41 16.56
C LEU A 13 6.50 -3.53 16.26
N LEU A 14 6.29 -2.31 15.75
CA LEU A 14 7.36 -1.33 15.56
C LEU A 14 7.24 -0.20 16.61
N ASN A 15 8.25 -0.05 17.45
CA ASN A 15 8.30 1.00 18.45
C ASN A 15 9.05 2.24 17.89
N LEU A 16 8.32 3.32 17.62
CA LEU A 16 8.86 4.56 17.04
C LEU A 16 9.88 5.28 17.93
N ARG A 17 9.84 5.06 19.25
CA ARG A 17 10.76 5.68 20.22
C ARG A 17 12.11 4.96 20.27
N THR A 18 12.16 3.71 19.85
CA THR A 18 13.38 2.89 19.91
C THR A 18 13.87 2.42 18.54
N GLY A 19 13.04 2.56 17.49
CA GLY A 19 13.33 2.03 16.16
C GLY A 19 13.33 0.50 16.06
N LEU A 20 12.93 -0.20 17.13
CA LEU A 20 12.94 -1.66 17.21
C LEU A 20 11.61 -2.26 16.76
N TYR A 21 11.71 -3.23 15.87
CA TYR A 21 10.66 -4.14 15.46
C TYR A 21 10.70 -5.43 16.29
N LYS A 22 9.57 -5.82 16.86
CA LYS A 22 9.40 -7.09 17.58
C LYS A 22 8.75 -8.11 16.67
N HIS A 23 9.45 -9.21 16.39
CA HIS A 23 8.91 -10.31 15.59
C HIS A 23 7.73 -10.98 16.33
N PRO A 24 6.55 -11.14 15.70
CA PRO A 24 5.32 -11.53 16.39
C PRO A 24 5.33 -12.95 16.97
N HIS A 25 6.11 -13.88 16.41
CA HIS A 25 6.15 -15.29 16.87
C HIS A 25 7.32 -15.56 17.83
N SER A 26 8.56 -15.29 17.41
CA SER A 26 9.77 -15.49 18.22
C SER A 26 9.96 -14.47 19.35
N GLY A 27 9.37 -13.28 19.26
CA GLY A 27 9.63 -12.16 20.17
C GLY A 27 10.99 -11.48 19.97
N GLU A 28 11.77 -11.91 18.97
CA GLU A 28 13.07 -11.32 18.60
C GLU A 28 12.91 -9.82 18.28
N GLN A 29 13.82 -9.00 18.79
CA GLN A 29 13.90 -7.58 18.46
C GLN A 29 14.90 -7.36 17.33
N LEU A 30 14.48 -6.62 16.32
CA LEU A 30 15.23 -6.30 15.12
C LEU A 30 15.22 -4.80 14.90
N ASN A 31 16.30 -4.23 14.39
CA ASN A 31 16.20 -2.85 13.90
C ASN A 31 15.40 -2.82 12.58
N LEU A 32 14.93 -1.63 12.19
CA LEU A 32 14.09 -1.46 11.00
C LEU A 32 14.77 -1.97 9.71
N LYS A 33 16.10 -1.81 9.60
CA LYS A 33 16.87 -2.27 8.44
C LYS A 33 16.85 -3.81 8.34
N GLU A 34 17.11 -4.51 9.43
CA GLU A 34 17.04 -5.97 9.51
C GLU A 34 15.63 -6.49 9.24
N ALA A 35 14.60 -5.84 9.81
CA ALA A 35 13.21 -6.23 9.58
C ALA A 35 12.82 -6.13 8.09
N ILE A 36 13.31 -5.11 7.38
CA ILE A 36 13.09 -4.95 5.94
C ILE A 36 13.90 -5.98 5.13
N GLN A 37 15.17 -6.19 5.48
CA GLN A 37 16.04 -7.18 4.80
C GLN A 37 15.52 -8.62 4.95
N ARG A 38 14.95 -8.95 6.12
CA ARG A 38 14.30 -10.26 6.37
C ARG A 38 12.89 -10.36 5.78
N GLY A 39 12.40 -9.32 5.10
CA GLY A 39 11.06 -9.31 4.49
C GLY A 39 9.90 -9.31 5.49
N LEU A 40 10.15 -8.89 6.73
CA LEU A 40 9.12 -8.75 7.77
C LEU A 40 8.36 -7.44 7.59
N ILE A 41 9.09 -6.38 7.22
CA ILE A 41 8.53 -5.08 6.85
C ILE A 41 8.67 -4.82 5.34
N ASP A 42 7.63 -4.24 4.74
CA ASP A 42 7.65 -3.78 3.36
C ASP A 42 8.26 -2.39 3.20
N GLY A 43 9.58 -2.36 3.00
CA GLY A 43 10.29 -1.14 2.66
C GLY A 43 10.04 -0.62 1.24
N GLN A 44 9.39 -1.39 0.34
CA GLN A 44 9.07 -0.92 -1.02
C GLN A 44 7.75 -0.17 -1.06
N SER A 45 6.76 -0.59 -0.27
CA SER A 45 5.47 0.10 -0.14
C SER A 45 5.45 1.17 0.96
N THR A 46 6.57 1.42 1.63
CA THR A 46 6.71 2.51 2.61
C THR A 46 7.53 3.64 1.99
N VAL A 47 7.05 4.87 2.15
CA VAL A 47 7.67 6.10 1.62
C VAL A 47 8.21 6.94 2.76
N ILE A 48 9.37 7.56 2.55
CA ILE A 48 9.98 8.53 3.45
C ILE A 48 10.40 9.82 2.71
N GLU A 49 10.23 10.98 3.35
CA GLU A 49 10.72 12.27 2.86
C GLU A 49 12.22 12.44 3.18
N ASN A 50 13.02 12.77 2.17
CA ASN A 50 14.39 13.23 2.35
C ASN A 50 14.38 14.72 2.70
N GLN A 51 14.69 15.06 3.96
CA GLN A 51 14.65 16.44 4.45
C GLN A 51 15.61 17.41 3.74
N SER A 52 16.73 16.93 3.20
CA SER A 52 17.69 17.80 2.53
C SER A 52 17.20 18.28 1.16
N THR A 53 16.34 17.49 0.50
CA THR A 53 15.85 17.75 -0.86
C THR A 53 14.35 18.01 -0.95
N GLY A 54 13.59 17.69 0.11
CA GLY A 54 12.12 17.67 0.11
C GLY A 54 11.51 16.60 -0.79
N ARG A 55 12.32 15.68 -1.34
CA ARG A 55 11.85 14.62 -2.23
C ARG A 55 11.52 13.37 -1.44
N TYR A 56 10.51 12.64 -1.91
CA TYR A 56 10.12 11.36 -1.35
C TYR A 56 10.82 10.21 -2.07
N MET A 57 11.11 9.14 -1.32
CA MET A 57 11.65 7.88 -1.83
C MET A 57 11.12 6.72 -1.01
N THR A 58 11.29 5.50 -1.51
CA THR A 58 10.92 4.32 -0.72
C THR A 58 11.87 4.13 0.45
N LEU A 59 11.39 3.55 1.55
CA LEU A 59 12.22 3.26 2.70
C LEU A 59 13.37 2.31 2.35
N LYS A 60 13.15 1.36 1.42
CA LYS A 60 14.20 0.48 0.89
C LYS A 60 15.31 1.26 0.19
N GLU A 61 14.98 2.27 -0.62
CA GLU A 61 15.97 3.15 -1.27
C GLU A 61 16.69 4.03 -0.24
N ALA A 62 15.98 4.49 0.79
CA ALA A 62 16.55 5.34 1.83
C ALA A 62 17.57 4.59 2.72
N LEU A 63 17.36 3.30 2.98
CA LEU A 63 18.19 2.49 3.90
C LEU A 63 19.67 2.32 3.50
N ASP A 64 20.04 2.67 2.27
CA ASP A 64 21.44 2.74 1.84
C ASP A 64 22.12 4.03 2.35
N GLY A 65 21.35 5.11 2.53
CA GLY A 65 21.82 6.42 2.99
C GLY A 65 21.40 6.81 4.41
N ILE A 66 20.51 6.06 5.06
CA ILE A 66 20.05 6.33 6.43
C ILE A 66 20.35 5.18 7.39
N LYS A 67 20.62 5.54 8.64
CA LYS A 67 20.74 4.65 9.80
C LYS A 67 19.65 5.03 10.79
N ILE A 68 19.08 4.04 11.47
CA ILE A 68 18.18 4.26 12.60
C ILE A 68 18.86 3.70 13.85
N ASP A 69 18.99 4.51 14.88
CA ASP A 69 19.55 4.08 16.17
C ASP A 69 18.47 3.56 17.14
N ASN A 70 18.91 3.14 18.33
CA ASN A 70 18.06 2.57 19.36
C ASN A 70 17.19 3.61 20.11
N ASP A 71 17.33 4.90 19.76
CA ASP A 71 16.50 6.01 20.24
C ASP A 71 15.49 6.46 19.16
N GLY A 72 15.37 5.67 18.07
CA GLY A 72 14.47 5.98 16.96
C GLY A 72 14.92 7.17 16.12
N GLN A 73 16.17 7.63 16.25
CA GLN A 73 16.70 8.72 15.44
C GLN A 73 17.06 8.21 14.05
N VAL A 74 16.58 8.92 13.03
CA VAL A 74 16.96 8.73 11.63
C VAL A 74 18.17 9.60 11.38
N ILE A 75 19.31 8.96 11.12
CA ILE A 75 20.62 9.57 10.96
C ILE A 75 21.07 9.38 9.52
N ASP A 76 21.61 10.43 8.90
CA ASP A 76 22.26 10.34 7.61
C ASP A 76 23.57 9.54 7.74
N SER A 77 23.68 8.43 7.02
CA SER A 77 24.81 7.49 7.14
C SER A 77 26.14 8.07 6.66
N TYR A 78 26.13 9.12 5.82
CA TYR A 78 27.35 9.72 5.25
C TYR A 78 27.88 10.85 6.14
N SER A 79 26.98 11.70 6.63
CA SER A 79 27.32 12.89 7.43
C SER A 79 27.24 12.66 8.95
N ASN A 80 26.68 11.53 9.39
CA ASN A 80 26.37 11.21 10.79
C ASN A 80 25.49 12.27 11.48
N LYS A 81 24.73 13.07 10.72
CA LYS A 81 23.80 14.05 11.27
C LYS A 81 22.44 13.42 11.52
N VAL A 82 21.85 13.75 12.65
CA VAL A 82 20.46 13.43 12.95
C VAL A 82 19.57 14.24 12.01
N ILE A 83 18.78 13.53 11.20
CA ILE A 83 17.81 14.11 10.27
C ILE A 83 16.50 14.37 11.02
N THR A 84 15.97 13.34 11.70
CA THR A 84 14.67 13.37 12.37
C THR A 84 14.56 12.22 13.36
N THR A 85 13.45 12.10 14.07
CA THR A 85 13.05 10.85 14.71
C THR A 85 11.99 10.12 13.87
N LEU A 86 11.89 8.80 14.01
CA LEU A 86 10.82 8.00 13.40
C LEU A 86 9.43 8.48 13.85
N ASP A 87 9.30 8.85 15.12
CA ASP A 87 8.07 9.39 15.69
C ASP A 87 7.63 10.68 14.97
N LEU A 88 8.55 11.65 14.83
CA LEU A 88 8.28 12.89 14.12
C LEU A 88 7.99 12.62 12.63
N ALA A 89 8.74 11.71 12.01
CA ALA A 89 8.54 11.36 10.61
C ALA A 89 7.15 10.76 10.37
N TYR A 90 6.69 9.87 11.24
CA TYR A 90 5.38 9.26 11.17
C TYR A 90 4.26 10.29 11.42
N ASN A 91 4.34 11.04 12.52
CA ASN A 91 3.29 11.98 12.93
C ASN A 91 3.10 13.15 11.95
N HIS A 92 4.17 13.58 11.27
CA HIS A 92 4.12 14.64 10.26
C HIS A 92 3.85 14.12 8.83
N ARG A 93 3.44 12.86 8.66
CA ARG A 93 3.24 12.23 7.34
C ARG A 93 4.47 12.32 6.43
N LYS A 94 5.66 12.26 7.02
CA LYS A 94 6.94 12.14 6.30
C LYS A 94 7.38 10.68 6.16
N LEU A 95 6.78 9.76 6.89
CA LEU A 95 6.95 8.31 6.80
C LEU A 95 5.56 7.66 6.79
N PHE A 96 5.14 7.11 5.65
CA PHE A 96 3.79 6.57 5.47
C PHE A 96 3.74 5.50 4.38
N SER A 97 2.63 4.78 4.29
CA SER A 97 2.38 3.80 3.23
C SER A 97 2.17 4.49 1.88
N GLN A 98 2.82 4.00 0.83
CA GLN A 98 2.62 4.49 -0.53
C GLN A 98 1.16 4.34 -0.99
N PHE A 99 0.47 3.32 -0.49
CA PHE A 99 -0.94 3.07 -0.77
C PHE A 99 -1.81 3.43 0.43
N ASP A 100 -2.72 4.39 0.26
CA ASP A 100 -3.76 4.71 1.22
C ASP A 100 -5.00 3.85 0.94
N VAL A 101 -5.15 2.78 1.74
CA VAL A 101 -6.28 1.85 1.65
C VAL A 101 -7.64 2.52 1.89
N ASN A 102 -7.67 3.60 2.68
CA ASN A 102 -8.91 4.27 3.06
C ASN A 102 -9.39 5.22 1.97
N ALA A 103 -8.47 5.90 1.29
CA ALA A 103 -8.76 6.78 0.17
C ALA A 103 -8.85 6.02 -1.17
N GLY A 104 -8.16 4.87 -1.29
CA GLY A 104 -7.97 4.20 -2.58
C GLY A 104 -6.95 4.91 -3.46
N GLU A 105 -5.99 5.61 -2.84
CA GLU A 105 -5.02 6.46 -3.52
C GLU A 105 -3.61 5.89 -3.39
N ILE A 106 -2.80 6.12 -4.43
CA ILE A 106 -1.36 5.85 -4.44
C ILE A 106 -0.64 7.20 -4.42
N PHE A 107 0.32 7.34 -3.52
CA PHE A 107 1.29 8.41 -3.57
C PHE A 107 2.41 8.08 -4.58
N LEU A 108 2.71 9.02 -5.47
CA LEU A 108 3.78 8.93 -6.46
C LEU A 108 4.99 9.77 -6.01
N PRO A 109 6.06 9.15 -5.47
CA PRO A 109 7.20 9.90 -4.93
C PRO A 109 7.87 10.83 -5.95
N ALA A 110 7.90 10.43 -7.22
CA ALA A 110 8.50 11.21 -8.30
C ALA A 110 7.70 12.50 -8.64
N GLN A 111 6.40 12.52 -8.39
CA GLN A 111 5.51 13.65 -8.72
C GLN A 111 5.08 14.43 -7.47
N ASN A 112 5.34 13.90 -6.27
CA ASN A 112 4.85 14.43 -5.00
C ASN A 112 3.33 14.64 -5.01
N GLU A 113 2.60 13.69 -5.59
CA GLU A 113 1.14 13.75 -5.77
C GLU A 113 0.51 12.41 -5.39
N SER A 114 -0.67 12.46 -4.77
CA SER A 114 -1.54 11.30 -4.58
C SER A 114 -2.57 11.22 -5.71
N ILE A 115 -2.72 10.04 -6.31
CA ILE A 115 -3.71 9.81 -7.35
C ILE A 115 -4.52 8.55 -7.04
N GLY A 116 -5.79 8.51 -7.45
CA GLY A 116 -6.62 7.31 -7.34
C GLY A 116 -5.99 6.11 -8.06
N PHE A 117 -6.06 4.93 -7.45
CA PHE A 117 -5.46 3.69 -7.97
C PHE A 117 -5.89 3.39 -9.39
N GLU A 118 -7.18 3.51 -9.68
CA GLU A 118 -7.76 3.22 -10.99
C GLU A 118 -7.16 4.14 -12.06
N LYS A 119 -7.00 5.43 -11.73
CA LYS A 119 -6.37 6.42 -12.59
C LYS A 119 -4.88 6.11 -12.78
N ALA A 120 -4.20 5.66 -11.72
CA ALA A 120 -2.80 5.28 -11.78
C ALA A 120 -2.58 4.11 -12.75
N VAL A 121 -3.39 3.05 -12.64
CA VAL A 121 -3.33 1.86 -13.50
C VAL A 121 -3.57 2.22 -14.95
N ARG A 122 -4.68 2.93 -15.23
CA ARG A 122 -5.05 3.34 -16.58
C ARG A 122 -4.00 4.18 -17.29
N LYS A 123 -3.32 5.06 -16.54
CA LYS A 123 -2.28 5.94 -17.07
C LYS A 123 -0.89 5.32 -17.01
N ASN A 124 -0.76 4.09 -16.50
CA ASN A 124 0.50 3.40 -16.26
C ASN A 124 1.51 4.26 -15.47
N LEU A 125 1.01 4.97 -14.45
CA LEU A 125 1.80 5.91 -13.63
C LEU A 125 2.42 5.26 -12.40
N LEU A 126 2.01 4.04 -12.07
CA LEU A 126 2.64 3.24 -11.02
C LEU A 126 3.64 2.27 -11.63
N ASP A 127 4.63 1.88 -10.84
CA ASP A 127 5.43 0.71 -11.16
C ASP A 127 4.62 -0.54 -10.82
N ASN A 128 3.95 -1.11 -11.85
CA ASN A 128 3.04 -2.25 -11.71
C ASN A 128 3.70 -3.48 -11.10
N ASN A 129 5.04 -3.59 -11.11
CA ASN A 129 5.79 -4.71 -10.54
C ASN A 129 6.14 -4.50 -9.06
N ARG A 130 6.10 -3.26 -8.57
CA ARG A 130 6.47 -2.94 -7.18
C ARG A 130 5.30 -3.10 -6.21
N ILE A 131 4.08 -2.73 -6.64
CA ILE A 131 2.90 -2.85 -5.79
C ILE A 131 2.42 -4.30 -5.81
N LYS A 132 2.39 -4.91 -4.63
CA LYS A 132 1.88 -6.26 -4.44
C LYS A 132 0.48 -6.25 -3.86
N LEU A 133 -0.37 -7.05 -4.48
CA LEU A 133 -1.73 -7.33 -4.08
C LEU A 133 -1.79 -8.78 -3.59
N PHE A 134 -2.41 -9.00 -2.45
CA PHE A 134 -2.66 -10.32 -1.88
C PHE A 134 -4.09 -10.73 -2.17
N ASP A 135 -4.27 -11.91 -2.76
CA ASP A 135 -5.58 -12.56 -2.91
C ASP A 135 -5.81 -13.49 -1.71
N PRO A 136 -6.75 -13.16 -0.80
CA PRO A 136 -7.02 -13.98 0.37
C PRO A 136 -7.57 -15.37 0.03
N LYS A 137 -8.22 -15.53 -1.13
CA LYS A 137 -8.85 -16.80 -1.53
C LYS A 137 -7.82 -17.81 -1.97
N THR A 138 -6.87 -17.38 -2.81
CA THR A 138 -5.80 -18.25 -3.30
C THR A 138 -4.57 -18.25 -2.39
N SER A 139 -4.53 -17.34 -1.39
CA SER A 139 -3.36 -17.08 -0.54
C SER A 139 -2.11 -16.77 -1.37
N ARG A 140 -2.29 -16.07 -2.50
CA ARG A 140 -1.22 -15.71 -3.44
C ARG A 140 -1.05 -14.20 -3.50
N GLU A 141 0.20 -13.80 -3.70
CA GLU A 141 0.56 -12.42 -4.02
C GLU A 141 0.69 -12.28 -5.53
N TYR A 142 0.13 -11.20 -6.06
CA TYR A 142 0.24 -10.79 -7.45
C TYR A 142 0.81 -9.38 -7.49
N SER A 143 1.72 -9.09 -8.40
CA SER A 143 1.97 -7.69 -8.74
C SER A 143 0.72 -7.09 -9.40
N VAL A 144 0.62 -5.77 -9.49
CA VAL A 144 -0.46 -5.13 -10.26
C VAL A 144 -0.39 -5.60 -11.73
N GLN A 145 0.82 -5.78 -12.27
CA GLN A 145 1.01 -6.31 -13.61
C GLN A 145 0.45 -7.72 -13.76
N ASP A 146 0.81 -8.63 -12.85
CA ASP A 146 0.30 -10.01 -12.85
C ASP A 146 -1.23 -10.05 -12.71
N ALA A 147 -1.78 -9.15 -11.88
CA ALA A 147 -3.22 -9.06 -11.66
C ALA A 147 -3.95 -8.58 -12.92
N ILE A 148 -3.34 -7.68 -13.70
CA ILE A 148 -3.86 -7.26 -15.00
C ILE A 148 -3.84 -8.43 -16.00
N GLU A 149 -2.71 -9.12 -16.12
CA GLU A 149 -2.55 -10.24 -17.06
C GLU A 149 -3.51 -11.41 -16.77
N ARG A 150 -3.89 -11.58 -15.50
CA ARG A 150 -4.85 -12.60 -15.06
C ARG A 150 -6.30 -12.15 -15.16
N GLY A 151 -6.56 -10.89 -15.54
CA GLY A 151 -7.91 -10.32 -15.57
C GLY A 151 -8.53 -10.11 -14.18
N ILE A 152 -7.72 -10.11 -13.13
CA ILE A 152 -8.16 -9.71 -11.77
C ILE A 152 -8.36 -8.20 -11.73
N ILE A 153 -7.51 -7.45 -12.43
CA ILE A 153 -7.66 -6.01 -12.64
C ILE A 153 -7.87 -5.77 -14.12
N ASP A 154 -8.90 -5.00 -14.46
CA ASP A 154 -9.11 -4.53 -15.81
C ASP A 154 -8.20 -3.32 -16.10
N HIS A 155 -7.37 -3.41 -17.13
CA HIS A 155 -6.39 -2.37 -17.45
C HIS A 155 -7.04 -1.04 -17.87
N GLU A 156 -8.17 -1.08 -18.58
CA GLU A 156 -8.83 0.10 -19.14
C GLU A 156 -9.62 0.90 -18.11
N SER A 157 -10.19 0.22 -17.12
CA SER A 157 -10.97 0.83 -16.05
C SER A 157 -10.20 0.95 -14.75
N GLY A 158 -9.18 0.12 -14.52
CA GLY A 158 -8.45 0.00 -13.26
C GLY A 158 -9.23 -0.73 -12.16
N LEU A 159 -10.41 -1.28 -12.48
CA LEU A 159 -11.31 -1.92 -11.52
C LEU A 159 -10.91 -3.38 -11.29
N VAL A 160 -11.17 -3.86 -10.07
CA VAL A 160 -10.95 -5.25 -9.66
C VAL A 160 -12.17 -6.08 -10.01
N TYR A 161 -12.00 -7.16 -10.77
CA TYR A 161 -13.04 -8.12 -11.08
C TYR A 161 -13.13 -9.21 -10.02
N ASP A 162 -14.34 -9.44 -9.49
CA ASP A 162 -14.62 -10.60 -8.63
C ASP A 162 -15.39 -11.67 -9.42
N PRO A 163 -14.79 -12.84 -9.68
CA PRO A 163 -15.44 -13.93 -10.39
C PRO A 163 -16.70 -14.48 -9.70
N ARG A 164 -16.82 -14.31 -8.37
CA ARG A 164 -17.94 -14.85 -7.59
C ARG A 164 -19.21 -14.03 -7.79
N SER A 165 -19.13 -12.72 -7.57
CA SER A 165 -20.24 -11.80 -7.78
C SER A 165 -20.44 -11.45 -9.26
N ARG A 166 -19.46 -11.77 -10.13
CA ARG A 166 -19.42 -11.42 -11.55
C ARG A 166 -19.55 -9.92 -11.77
N THR A 167 -18.97 -9.13 -10.88
CA THR A 167 -18.99 -7.67 -10.93
C THR A 167 -17.60 -7.11 -10.69
N THR A 168 -17.44 -5.82 -10.99
CA THR A 168 -16.18 -5.10 -10.82
C THR A 168 -16.33 -4.09 -9.68
N TYR A 169 -15.24 -3.90 -8.95
CA TYR A 169 -15.16 -3.05 -7.77
C TYR A 169 -14.00 -2.06 -7.92
N SER A 170 -14.11 -0.88 -7.32
CA SER A 170 -12.93 -0.04 -7.08
C SER A 170 -11.96 -0.79 -6.16
N ILE A 171 -10.68 -0.40 -6.16
CA ILE A 171 -9.70 -1.06 -5.28
C ILE A 171 -10.12 -0.99 -3.82
N ARG A 172 -10.74 0.14 -3.43
CA ARG A 172 -11.23 0.42 -2.09
C ARG A 172 -12.34 -0.54 -1.69
N GLU A 173 -13.36 -0.71 -2.53
CA GLU A 173 -14.44 -1.66 -2.25
C GLU A 173 -13.94 -3.10 -2.30
N ALA A 174 -13.04 -3.42 -3.22
CA ALA A 174 -12.44 -4.76 -3.30
C ALA A 174 -11.71 -5.14 -2.00
N ILE A 175 -11.01 -4.18 -1.39
CA ILE A 175 -10.36 -4.36 -0.08
C ILE A 175 -11.37 -4.56 1.04
N ARG A 176 -12.42 -3.72 1.10
CA ARG A 176 -13.46 -3.85 2.14
C ARG A 176 -14.23 -5.17 2.06
N HIS A 177 -14.49 -5.65 0.85
CA HIS A 177 -15.15 -6.93 0.63
C HIS A 177 -14.21 -8.14 0.78
N GLY A 178 -12.92 -7.92 1.05
CA GLY A 178 -11.93 -9.00 1.19
C GLY A 178 -11.67 -9.75 -0.12
N ILE A 179 -11.95 -9.13 -1.26
CA ILE A 179 -11.68 -9.69 -2.59
C ILE A 179 -10.17 -9.66 -2.85
N ILE A 180 -9.53 -8.57 -2.45
CA ILE A 180 -8.09 -8.37 -2.55
C ILE A 180 -7.61 -7.61 -1.32
N ALA A 181 -6.35 -7.75 -0.94
CA ALA A 181 -5.69 -6.92 0.05
C ALA A 181 -4.44 -6.32 -0.58
N VAL A 182 -4.00 -5.15 -0.13
CA VAL A 182 -2.66 -4.66 -0.48
C VAL A 182 -1.69 -5.28 0.52
N VAL A 183 -0.54 -5.77 0.05
CA VAL A 183 0.46 -6.36 0.95
C VAL A 183 0.87 -5.33 1.99
N GLY A 184 0.67 -5.70 3.26
CA GLY A 184 0.85 -4.81 4.40
C GLY A 184 -0.34 -3.94 4.75
N ALA A 185 -1.55 -4.27 4.30
CA ALA A 185 -2.79 -3.79 4.91
C ALA A 185 -3.25 -4.77 6.02
N PRO A 186 -3.95 -4.29 7.07
CA PRO A 186 -4.44 -5.17 8.11
C PRO A 186 -5.41 -6.18 7.50
N LEU A 187 -5.25 -7.46 7.83
CA LEU A 187 -6.30 -8.45 7.60
C LEU A 187 -7.49 -8.02 8.45
N VAL A 188 -8.45 -7.31 7.85
CA VAL A 188 -9.75 -7.09 8.48
C VAL A 188 -10.36 -8.49 8.62
N PRO A 189 -10.67 -8.96 9.84
CA PRO A 189 -11.42 -10.19 9.99
C PRO A 189 -12.76 -9.99 9.27
N ILE A 190 -13.05 -10.82 8.28
CA ILE A 190 -14.32 -10.81 7.58
C ILE A 190 -15.40 -11.11 8.63
N LYS A 191 -16.03 -10.07 9.19
CA LYS A 191 -17.34 -10.23 9.82
C LYS A 191 -18.31 -10.43 8.68
N ALA A 192 -18.83 -11.65 8.59
CA ALA A 192 -19.76 -12.08 7.57
C ALA A 192 -21.14 -11.45 7.80
N ASP A 193 -21.25 -10.15 7.55
CA ASP A 193 -22.55 -9.47 7.51
C ASP A 193 -22.84 -9.14 6.04
N HIS A 194 -23.36 -10.15 5.34
CA HIS A 194 -23.94 -9.98 4.02
C HIS A 194 -25.20 -9.11 4.15
N GLU A 195 -25.12 -7.80 3.93
CA GLU A 195 -26.28 -7.01 3.52
C GLU A 195 -25.90 -5.73 2.76
N THR A 196 -25.77 -5.90 1.45
CA THR A 196 -26.38 -5.08 0.39
C THR A 196 -26.39 -3.55 0.54
N VAL A 197 -25.49 -2.84 -0.14
CA VAL A 197 -25.85 -1.81 -1.14
C VAL A 197 -24.72 -1.67 -2.18
N ALA A 198 -24.77 -2.47 -3.25
CA ALA A 198 -23.94 -2.19 -4.43
C ALA A 198 -24.60 -1.08 -5.24
N ALA A 199 -24.03 0.14 -5.19
CA ALA A 199 -24.35 1.19 -6.15
C ALA A 199 -23.82 0.76 -7.52
N LYS A 200 -24.70 0.12 -8.30
CA LYS A 200 -24.43 -0.45 -9.60
C LYS A 200 -24.21 0.67 -10.63
N ILE A 201 -22.96 1.04 -10.89
CA ILE A 201 -22.63 1.90 -12.03
C ILE A 201 -22.64 1.03 -13.29
N THR A 202 -23.84 0.73 -13.79
CA THR A 202 -24.01 0.19 -15.15
C THR A 202 -23.96 1.35 -16.14
N SER A 203 -22.91 1.39 -16.94
CA SER A 203 -22.81 2.21 -18.15
C SER A 203 -23.95 1.84 -19.12
N ARG A 204 -24.99 2.67 -19.20
CA ARG A 204 -26.01 2.54 -20.24
C ARG A 204 -25.54 3.26 -21.50
N ASN A 205 -24.86 2.50 -22.35
CA ASN A 205 -24.76 2.80 -23.78
C ASN A 205 -26.04 2.27 -24.44
N ARG A 206 -26.92 3.14 -24.97
CA ARG A 206 -27.84 2.77 -26.06
C ARG A 206 -28.01 3.93 -27.05
N ARG A 207 -27.44 3.72 -28.23
CA ARG A 207 -27.75 4.42 -29.48
C ARG A 207 -29.16 4.05 -29.95
N ARG A 208 -29.89 5.09 -30.36
CA ARG A 208 -30.74 5.25 -31.56
C ARG A 208 -32.02 4.41 -31.80
N HIS A 209 -33.01 5.18 -32.27
CA HIS A 209 -34.02 4.95 -33.33
C HIS A 209 -35.49 4.63 -32.96
N SER A 210 -36.34 5.59 -33.38
CA SER A 210 -37.56 5.50 -34.22
C SER A 210 -38.96 5.44 -33.61
N LEU A 211 -39.71 6.52 -33.94
CA LEU A 211 -41.05 6.61 -34.56
C LEU A 211 -42.35 6.41 -33.76
N ALA A 212 -43.34 7.22 -34.22
CA ALA A 212 -44.77 7.31 -33.94
C ALA A 212 -45.14 8.07 -32.64
N LYS A 213 -46.00 9.11 -32.65
CA LYS A 213 -47.15 9.41 -33.52
C LYS A 213 -47.30 10.91 -33.72
#